data_AF-A0A429EMG0-F1
#
_entry.id   AF-A0A429EMG0-F1
#
_cell.length_a   1.000
_cell.length_b   1.000
_cell.length_c   1.000
_cell.angle_alpha   90.00
_cell.angle_beta   90.00
_cell.angle_gamma   90.00
#
_symmetry.space_group_name_H-M   'P 1'
#
loop_
_entity.id
_entity.type
_entity.pdbx_description
1 polymer ?
#
loop_
_entity_poly.entity_id
_entity_poly.type
_entity_poly.pdbx_seq_one_letter_code
_entity_poly.pdbx_strand_id
1 'polypeptide(L)'
;MTNDAIDWSALPAEATFTEAARIAHDLGLFPGATGDKIRHLARARKDTTWPFGDRGEGRPYEYGRVVNARSMRTEVFIKHLIEHPPNPHRRGPDKKPRARRTDR
;
A
#
# COMPACT_ATOMS: atom_id res chain seq x y z
N MET A 1 -8.26 -1.84 18.56
CA MET A 1 -8.65 -0.59 17.89
C MET A 1 -9.96 -0.89 17.19
N THR A 2 -11.05 -0.35 17.71
CA THR A 2 -12.44 -0.60 17.27
C THR A 2 -12.69 0.10 15.92
N ASN A 3 -13.34 -0.60 14.99
CA ASN A 3 -13.67 -0.13 13.64
C ASN A 3 -14.61 1.09 13.59
N ASP A 4 -15.10 1.58 14.73
CA ASP A 4 -16.14 2.61 14.83
C ASP A 4 -15.63 4.06 14.69
N ALA A 5 -14.33 4.29 14.52
CA ALA A 5 -13.76 5.65 14.46
C ALA A 5 -13.40 6.13 13.05
N ILE A 6 -13.56 5.29 12.02
CA ILE A 6 -13.28 5.70 10.63
C ILE A 6 -14.55 6.33 10.06
N ASP A 7 -14.54 7.66 9.92
CA ASP A 7 -15.60 8.37 9.20
C ASP A 7 -15.43 8.15 7.69
N TRP A 8 -16.10 7.11 7.19
CA TRP A 8 -16.09 6.75 5.76
C TRP A 8 -16.69 7.84 4.86
N SER A 9 -17.55 8.71 5.41
CA SER A 9 -18.18 9.80 4.64
C SER A 9 -17.21 10.96 4.38
N ALA A 10 -16.21 11.12 5.24
CA ALA A 10 -15.16 12.13 5.12
C ALA A 10 -13.99 11.68 4.23
N LEU A 11 -13.94 10.40 3.84
CA LEU A 11 -12.87 9.86 3.00
C LEU A 11 -13.25 9.87 1.51
N PRO A 12 -12.29 10.13 0.61
CA PRO A 12 -12.58 10.07 -0.82
C PRO A 12 -12.84 8.62 -1.23
N ALA A 13 -13.81 8.40 -2.13
CA ALA A 13 -14.15 7.06 -2.62
C ALA A 13 -12.96 6.35 -3.28
N GLU A 14 -12.14 7.12 -4.00
CA GLU A 14 -10.87 6.69 -4.57
C GLU A 14 -9.73 7.60 -4.13
N ALA A 15 -8.56 7.01 -3.94
CA ALA A 15 -7.34 7.73 -3.59
C ALA A 15 -6.19 7.26 -4.46
N THR A 16 -5.37 8.20 -4.91
CA THR A 16 -4.06 7.89 -5.48
C THR A 16 -3.14 7.28 -4.43
N PHE A 17 -2.03 6.65 -4.84
CA PHE A 17 -1.04 6.11 -3.89
C PHE A 17 -0.54 7.15 -2.87
N THR A 18 -0.43 8.42 -3.27
CA THR A 18 0.02 9.50 -2.38
C THR A 18 -1.06 9.88 -1.36
N GLU A 19 -2.32 9.98 -1.78
CA GLU A 19 -3.45 10.26 -0.90
C GLU A 19 -3.71 9.10 0.05
N ALA A 20 -3.70 7.87 -0.47
CA ALA A 20 -3.85 6.65 0.31
C ALA A 20 -2.75 6.54 1.40
N ALA A 21 -1.51 6.95 1.09
CA ALA A 21 -0.44 6.99 2.07
C ALA A 21 -0.71 8.01 3.20
N ARG A 22 -1.23 9.20 2.87
CA ARG A 22 -1.62 10.21 3.88
C ARG A 22 -2.73 9.68 4.77
N ILE A 23 -3.80 9.14 4.17
CA ILE A 23 -4.91 8.53 4.91
C ILE A 23 -4.42 7.41 5.85
N ALA A 24 -3.56 6.51 5.35
CA ALA A 24 -3.02 5.42 6.18
C ALA A 24 -2.11 5.91 7.32
N HIS A 25 -1.41 7.04 7.13
CA HIS A 25 -0.63 7.69 8.17
C HIS A 25 -1.53 8.28 9.25
N ASP A 26 -2.52 9.08 8.83
CA ASP A 26 -3.42 9.82 9.72
C ASP A 26 -4.30 8.86 10.54
N LEU A 27 -4.71 7.74 9.95
CA LEU A 27 -5.44 6.67 10.65
C LEU A 27 -4.54 5.77 11.51
N GLY A 28 -3.22 5.97 11.52
CA GLY A 28 -2.27 5.16 12.29
C GLY A 28 -2.08 3.73 11.78
N LEU A 29 -2.64 3.37 10.62
CA LEU A 29 -2.57 2.03 10.03
C LEU A 29 -1.19 1.74 9.41
N PHE A 30 -0.52 2.78 8.93
CA PHE A 30 0.84 2.69 8.43
C PHE A 30 1.63 3.96 8.77
N PRO A 31 2.20 4.04 9.99
CA PRO A 31 2.97 5.19 10.42
C PRO A 31 4.15 5.49 9.48
N GLY A 32 4.30 6.78 9.14
CA GLY A 32 5.28 7.25 8.16
C GLY A 32 5.10 6.70 6.74
N ALA A 33 3.89 6.29 6.33
CA ALA A 33 3.61 5.88 4.96
C ALA A 33 3.92 7.00 3.95
N THR A 34 4.42 6.59 2.79
CA THR A 34 4.61 7.45 1.62
C THR A 34 4.06 6.72 0.40
N GLY A 35 3.77 7.43 -0.69
CA GLY A 35 3.30 6.80 -1.91
C GLY A 35 4.21 5.67 -2.39
N ASP A 36 5.53 5.82 -2.23
CA ASP A 36 6.50 4.77 -2.57
C ASP A 36 6.48 3.58 -1.63
N LYS A 37 6.25 3.78 -0.33
CA LYS A 37 6.05 2.66 0.61
C LYS A 37 4.79 1.88 0.26
N ILE A 38 3.71 2.54 -0.13
CA ILE A 38 2.48 1.85 -0.57
C ILE A 38 2.73 1.11 -1.89
N ARG A 39 3.43 1.70 -2.86
CA ARG A 39 3.82 0.99 -4.10
C ARG A 39 4.72 -0.20 -3.82
N HIS A 40 5.68 -0.05 -2.91
CA HIS A 40 6.55 -1.14 -2.50
C HIS A 40 5.75 -2.27 -1.84
N LEU A 41 4.82 -1.92 -0.95
CA LEU A 41 3.91 -2.88 -0.31
C LEU A 41 3.06 -3.61 -1.35
N ALA A 42 2.49 -2.88 -2.31
CA ALA A 42 1.72 -3.45 -3.42
C ALA A 42 2.52 -4.45 -4.23
N ARG A 43 3.79 -4.15 -4.53
CA ARG A 43 4.70 -5.06 -5.24
C ARG A 43 5.07 -6.27 -4.38
N ALA A 44 5.43 -6.05 -3.12
CA ALA A 44 5.84 -7.11 -2.20
C ALA A 44 4.71 -8.11 -1.89
N ARG A 45 3.46 -7.64 -1.93
CA ARG A 45 2.26 -8.44 -1.69
C ARG A 45 1.50 -8.80 -2.95
N LYS A 46 2.03 -8.45 -4.13
CA LYS A 46 1.35 -8.64 -5.42
C LYS A 46 0.82 -10.06 -5.51
N ASP A 47 1.65 -11.06 -5.26
CA ASP A 47 1.27 -12.47 -5.46
C ASP A 47 0.65 -13.14 -4.22
N THR A 48 0.34 -12.39 -3.17
CA THR A 48 -0.18 -12.96 -1.92
C THR A 48 -1.51 -12.36 -1.51
N THR A 49 -1.48 -11.14 -0.98
CA THR A 49 -2.62 -10.53 -0.27
C THR A 49 -3.08 -9.22 -0.89
N TRP A 50 -2.33 -8.66 -1.84
CA TRP A 50 -2.66 -7.36 -2.40
C TRP A 50 -3.93 -7.45 -3.27
N PRO A 51 -4.97 -6.64 -2.98
CA PRO A 51 -6.28 -6.80 -3.59
C PRO A 51 -6.42 -6.09 -4.94
N PHE A 52 -5.48 -5.20 -5.28
CA PHE A 52 -5.54 -4.38 -6.48
C PHE A 52 -4.64 -4.93 -7.61
N GLY A 53 -5.12 -4.85 -8.85
CA GLY A 53 -4.34 -5.20 -10.04
C GLY A 53 -4.65 -4.29 -11.22
N ASP A 54 -3.83 -4.41 -12.26
CA ASP A 54 -4.19 -3.85 -13.55
C ASP A 54 -5.30 -4.67 -14.21
N ARG A 55 -6.03 -4.04 -15.14
CA ARG A 55 -7.05 -4.72 -15.93
C ARG A 55 -6.45 -5.95 -16.62
N GLY A 56 -7.06 -7.11 -16.39
CA GLY A 56 -6.58 -8.39 -16.92
C GLY A 56 -5.59 -9.14 -16.03
N GLU A 57 -5.17 -8.60 -14.88
CA GLU A 57 -4.34 -9.33 -13.90
C GLU A 57 -5.17 -10.29 -13.00
N GLY A 58 -6.50 -10.34 -13.16
CA GLY A 58 -7.38 -11.25 -12.42
C GLY A 58 -7.51 -10.93 -10.93
N ARG A 59 -7.20 -9.70 -10.52
CA ARG A 59 -7.33 -9.26 -9.12
C ARG A 59 -8.77 -8.86 -8.79
N PRO A 60 -9.20 -8.96 -7.52
CA PRO A 60 -10.56 -8.63 -7.11
C PRO A 60 -10.95 -7.17 -7.39
N TYR A 61 -9.99 -6.25 -7.35
CA TYR A 61 -10.21 -4.84 -7.62
C TYR A 61 -9.20 -4.33 -8.64
N GLU A 62 -9.66 -3.57 -9.63
CA GLU A 62 -8.79 -2.93 -10.60
C GLU A 62 -8.30 -1.57 -10.08
N TYR A 63 -7.10 -1.16 -10.48
CA TYR A 63 -6.68 0.23 -10.30
C TYR A 63 -7.55 1.15 -11.17
N GLY A 64 -8.06 2.21 -10.55
CA GLY A 64 -8.67 3.31 -11.27
C GLY A 64 -7.62 4.27 -11.83
N ARG A 65 -8.09 5.30 -12.52
CA ARG A 65 -7.25 6.39 -13.02
C ARG A 65 -7.89 7.73 -12.68
N VAL A 66 -7.22 8.49 -11.82
CA VAL A 66 -7.59 9.88 -11.53
C VAL A 66 -6.61 10.77 -12.28
N VAL A 67 -7.12 11.44 -13.33
CA VAL A 67 -6.34 12.23 -14.29
C VAL A 67 -5.22 11.39 -14.93
N ASN A 68 -4.00 11.45 -14.39
CA ASN A 68 -2.83 10.73 -14.90
C ASN A 68 -2.22 9.74 -13.89
N ALA A 69 -2.77 9.67 -12.67
CA ALA A 69 -2.27 8.81 -11.61
C ALA A 69 -3.15 7.56 -11.42
N ARG A 70 -2.53 6.45 -11.04
CA ARG A 70 -3.26 5.27 -10.56
C ARG A 70 -3.97 5.58 -9.25
N SER A 71 -5.27 5.25 -9.19
CA SER A 71 -6.10 5.33 -7.99
C SER A 71 -6.52 3.95 -7.52
N MET A 72 -6.91 3.87 -6.25
CA MET A 72 -7.42 2.68 -5.58
C MET A 72 -8.69 3.05 -4.83
N ARG A 73 -9.62 2.10 -4.71
CA ARG A 73 -10.78 2.27 -3.82
C ARG A 73 -10.29 2.37 -2.38
N THR A 74 -10.52 3.51 -1.74
CA THR A 74 -9.99 3.84 -0.42
C THR A 74 -10.46 2.84 0.64
N GLU A 75 -11.73 2.46 0.58
CA GLU A 75 -12.33 1.50 1.51
C GLU A 75 -11.63 0.14 1.48
N VAL A 76 -11.41 -0.40 0.27
CA VAL A 76 -10.73 -1.69 0.07
C VAL A 76 -9.29 -1.62 0.55
N PHE A 77 -8.61 -0.50 0.28
CA PHE A 77 -7.24 -0.29 0.72
C PHE A 77 -7.13 -0.25 2.25
N ILE A 78 -8.02 0.48 2.92
CA ILE A 78 -8.04 0.56 4.39
C ILE A 78 -8.35 -0.80 5.00
N LYS A 79 -9.37 -1.50 4.50
CA LYS A 79 -9.71 -2.86 4.94
C LYS A 79 -8.50 -3.80 4.80
N HIS A 80 -7.80 -3.75 3.67
CA HIS A 80 -6.58 -4.53 3.46
C HIS A 80 -5.48 -4.20 4.48
N LEU A 81 -5.28 -2.94 4.84
CA LEU A 81 -4.28 -2.58 5.86
C LEU A 81 -4.68 -3.03 7.26
N ILE A 82 -5.97 -3.07 7.58
CA ILE A 82 -6.47 -3.59 8.86
C ILE A 82 -6.27 -5.10 8.94
N GLU A 83 -6.64 -5.84 7.88
CA GLU A 83 -6.54 -7.30 7.81
C GLU A 83 -5.10 -7.79 7.67
N HIS A 84 -4.28 -7.04 6.95
CA HIS A 84 -2.88 -7.33 6.69
C HIS A 84 -2.01 -6.12 7.04
N PRO A 85 -1.76 -5.83 8.33
CA PRO A 85 -0.96 -4.70 8.74
C PRO A 85 0.41 -4.70 8.06
N PRO A 86 0.89 -3.57 7.52
CA PRO A 86 2.29 -3.46 7.10
C PRO A 86 3.16 -3.69 8.33
N ASN A 87 4.28 -4.37 8.19
CA ASN A 87 5.16 -4.67 9.32
C ASN A 87 6.26 -3.59 9.39
N PRO A 88 6.07 -2.47 10.12
CA PRO A 88 7.07 -1.39 10.16
C PRO A 88 8.36 -1.81 10.89
N HIS A 89 8.34 -2.91 11.66
CA HIS A 89 9.46 -3.35 12.50
C HIS A 89 10.31 -4.46 11.88
N ARG A 90 9.88 -5.06 10.76
CA ARG A 90 10.79 -5.92 9.99
C ARG A 90 11.81 -5.03 9.29
N ARG A 91 12.99 -4.89 9.91
CA ARG A 91 14.23 -4.62 9.15
C ARG A 91 14.21 -5.53 7.93
N GLY A 92 14.39 -4.94 6.75
CA GLY A 92 14.53 -5.74 5.52
C GLY A 92 15.55 -6.86 5.75
N PRO A 93 15.44 -7.99 5.03
CA PRO A 93 16.40 -9.08 5.17
C PRO A 93 17.81 -8.50 5.17
N ASP A 94 18.64 -8.91 6.15
CA ASP A 94 20.00 -8.42 6.30
C ASP A 94 20.62 -8.32 4.91
N LYS A 95 20.90 -7.08 4.47
CA LYS A 95 21.47 -6.86 3.14
C LYS A 95 22.74 -7.70 3.11
N LYS A 96 22.75 -8.75 2.28
CA LYS A 96 23.98 -9.52 2.03
C LYS A 96 25.10 -8.52 1.77
N PRO A 97 26.29 -8.69 2.38
CA PRO A 97 27.39 -7.77 2.19
C PRO A 97 27.62 -7.57 0.69
N ARG A 98 27.65 -6.30 0.27
CA ARG A 98 27.80 -5.93 -1.14
C ARG A 98 29.10 -6.56 -1.62
N ALA A 99 29.02 -7.56 -2.51
CA ALA A 99 30.20 -8.20 -3.06
C ALA A 99 31.05 -7.10 -3.72
N ARG A 100 32.28 -6.90 -3.21
CA ARG A 100 33.25 -6.01 -3.85
C ARG A 100 33.46 -6.56 -5.26
N ARG A 101 33.22 -5.71 -6.25
CA ARG A 101 33.57 -6.01 -7.65
C ARG A 101 35.09 -6.19 -7.67
N THR A 102 35.57 -7.42 -7.80
CA THR A 102 36.99 -7.66 -8.04
C THR A 102 37.25 -7.13 -9.44
N ASP A 103 38.01 -6.03 -9.50
CA ASP A 103 38.54 -5.51 -10.75
C ASP A 103 39.56 -6.54 -11.27
N ARG A 104 39.33 -7.08 -12.46
CA ARG A 104 40.28 -7.97 -13.14
C ARG A 104 40.36 -7.56 -14.60
#